data_AF-A0A357NE27-F1
#
_entry.id   AF-A0A357NE27-F1
#
_cell.length_a   1.000
_cell.length_b   1.000
_cell.length_c   1.000
_cell.angle_alpha   90.00
_cell.angle_beta   90.00
_cell.angle_gamma   90.00
#
_symmetry.space_group_name_H-M   'P 1'
#
loop_
_entity.id
_entity.type
_entity.pdbx_description
1 polymer ?
#
loop_
_entity_poly.entity_id
_entity_poly.type
_entity_poly.pdbx_seq_one_letter_code
_entity_poly.pdbx_strand_id
1 'polypeptide(L)'
;HWMNNWGGGDEEVYRELKEKAMDAMIDGASRLIPGLQECIEYKDAATPLTYERFTHNTDGASSAWSWNPKKKFYKDTMSVNIATPVKKLYIGSCWA
;
A
#
# COMPACT_ATOMS: atom_id res chain seq x y z
N HIS A 1 -4.69 11.44 -6.41
CA HIS A 1 -5.16 10.21 -5.75
C HIS A 1 -6.18 9.51 -6.63
N TRP A 2 -6.12 8.18 -6.71
CA TRP A 2 -7.06 7.38 -7.53
C TRP A 2 -8.50 7.53 -7.02
N MET A 3 -9.48 7.65 -7.93
CA MET A 3 -10.93 7.75 -7.66
C MET A 3 -11.27 8.65 -6.44
N ASN A 4 -10.80 9.90 -6.47
CA ASN A 4 -10.97 10.87 -5.37
C ASN A 4 -10.50 10.35 -4.00
N ASN A 5 -9.31 9.72 -3.94
CA ASN A 5 -8.78 9.09 -2.74
C ASN A 5 -9.72 8.02 -2.15
N TRP A 6 -10.14 7.08 -3.01
CA TRP A 6 -11.05 6.00 -2.63
C TRP A 6 -12.40 6.50 -2.06
N GLY A 7 -13.02 7.46 -2.74
CA GLY A 7 -14.35 7.95 -2.37
C GLY A 7 -14.37 9.19 -1.50
N GLY A 8 -13.23 9.82 -1.22
CA GLY A 8 -13.18 11.14 -0.60
C GLY A 8 -13.69 11.20 0.84
N GLY A 9 -13.65 10.06 1.54
CA GLY A 9 -14.18 9.92 2.91
C GLY A 9 -15.62 9.41 2.97
N ASP A 10 -16.28 9.18 1.83
CA ASP A 10 -17.55 8.48 1.78
C ASP A 10 -17.33 6.96 1.92
N GLU A 11 -17.92 6.37 2.96
CA GLU A 11 -17.73 4.96 3.32
C GLU A 11 -18.36 4.00 2.30
N GLU A 12 -19.51 4.36 1.73
CA GLU A 12 -20.19 3.53 0.74
C GLU A 12 -19.42 3.52 -0.57
N VAL A 13 -18.99 4.70 -1.04
CA VAL A 13 -18.14 4.81 -2.23
C VAL A 13 -16.79 4.10 -2.02
N TYR A 14 -16.21 4.19 -0.81
CA TYR A 14 -15.00 3.45 -0.46
C TYR A 14 -15.21 1.94 -0.61
N ARG A 15 -16.31 1.40 -0.07
CA ARG A 15 -16.64 -0.02 -0.13
C ARG A 15 -16.82 -0.49 -1.58
N GLU A 16 -17.58 0.25 -2.38
CA GLU A 16 -17.79 -0.05 -3.81
C GLU A 16 -16.48 -0.06 -4.59
N LEU A 17 -15.62 0.93 -4.36
CA LEU A 17 -14.31 1.01 -5.01
C LEU A 17 -13.36 -0.11 -4.58
N LYS A 18 -13.40 -0.50 -3.30
CA LYS A 18 -12.64 -1.64 -2.76
C LYS A 18 -13.10 -2.96 -3.38
N GLU A 19 -14.39 -3.19 -3.48
CA GLU A 19 -14.95 -4.38 -4.15
C GLU A 19 -14.58 -4.40 -5.64
N LYS A 20 -14.75 -3.29 -6.35
CA LYS A 20 -14.40 -3.17 -7.77
C LYS A 20 -12.91 -3.47 -8.03
N ALA A 21 -12.02 -2.96 -7.19
CA ALA A 21 -10.59 -3.23 -7.33
C ALA A 21 -10.25 -4.70 -7.05
N MET A 22 -10.86 -5.30 -6.02
CA MET A 22 -10.68 -6.70 -5.66
C MET A 22 -11.17 -7.62 -6.78
N ASP A 23 -12.36 -7.38 -7.32
CA ASP A 23 -12.94 -8.19 -8.40
C ASP A 23 -12.10 -8.09 -9.68
N ALA A 24 -11.60 -6.90 -10.02
CA ALA A 24 -10.71 -6.73 -11.17
C ALA A 24 -9.39 -7.54 -11.03
N MET A 25 -8.86 -7.67 -9.80
CA MET A 25 -7.68 -8.50 -9.56
C MET A 25 -8.01 -10.00 -9.67
N ILE A 26 -9.14 -10.43 -9.12
CA ILE A 26 -9.60 -11.82 -9.23
C ILE A 26 -9.83 -12.19 -10.69
N ASP A 27 -10.54 -11.36 -11.47
CA ASP A 27 -10.78 -11.59 -12.89
C ASP A 27 -9.48 -11.68 -13.70
N GLY A 28 -8.48 -10.87 -13.34
CA GLY A 28 -7.15 -10.94 -13.94
C GLY A 28 -6.45 -12.26 -13.66
N ALA A 29 -6.50 -12.72 -12.40
CA ALA A 29 -5.89 -13.98 -11.98
C ALA A 29 -6.61 -15.21 -12.57
N SER A 30 -7.94 -15.19 -12.64
CA SER A 30 -8.76 -16.28 -13.21
C SER A 30 -8.44 -16.58 -14.68
N ARG A 31 -7.95 -15.59 -15.44
CA ARG A 31 -7.50 -15.80 -16.82
C ARG A 31 -6.25 -16.69 -16.91
N LEU A 32 -5.43 -16.72 -15.86
CA LEU A 32 -4.23 -17.52 -15.77
C LEU A 32 -4.46 -18.84 -15.01
N ILE A 33 -5.42 -18.84 -14.09
CA ILE A 33 -5.75 -19.98 -13.23
C ILE A 33 -7.23 -20.33 -13.44
N PRO A 34 -7.55 -21.23 -14.40
CA PRO A 34 -8.92 -21.69 -14.62
C PRO A 34 -9.51 -22.32 -13.35
N GLY A 35 -10.76 -21.99 -13.02
CA GLY A 35 -11.42 -22.51 -11.82
C GLY A 35 -11.13 -21.72 -10.53
N LEU A 36 -10.31 -20.66 -10.60
CA LEU A 36 -9.93 -19.90 -9.39
C LEU A 36 -11.15 -19.29 -8.69
N GLN A 37 -12.06 -18.67 -9.43
CA GLN A 37 -13.22 -17.97 -8.85
C GLN A 37 -14.12 -18.92 -8.06
N GLU A 38 -14.32 -20.13 -8.57
CA GLU A 38 -15.13 -21.17 -7.95
C GLU A 38 -14.50 -21.72 -6.66
N CYS A 39 -13.18 -21.57 -6.51
CA CYS A 39 -12.44 -21.99 -5.32
C CYS A 39 -12.32 -20.89 -4.25
N ILE A 40 -12.80 -19.67 -4.49
CA ILE A 40 -12.72 -18.58 -3.51
C ILE A 40 -13.87 -18.70 -2.51
N GLU A 41 -13.56 -19.17 -1.30
CA GLU A 41 -14.51 -19.21 -0.18
C GLU A 41 -14.62 -17.87 0.57
N TYR A 42 -13.54 -17.08 0.55
CA TYR A 42 -13.45 -15.79 1.24
C TYR A 42 -12.51 -14.85 0.49
N LYS A 43 -12.89 -13.56 0.44
CA LYS A 43 -12.08 -12.49 -0.16
C LYS A 43 -12.12 -11.23 0.71
N ASP A 44 -10.96 -10.62 0.89
CA ASP A 44 -10.79 -9.28 1.48
C ASP A 44 -9.62 -8.59 0.78
N ALA A 45 -9.59 -7.26 0.84
CA ALA A 45 -8.57 -6.44 0.21
C ALA A 45 -8.09 -5.31 1.13
N ALA A 46 -6.78 -5.08 1.15
CA ALA A 46 -6.21 -3.85 1.71
C ALA A 46 -6.18 -2.76 0.64
N THR A 47 -6.45 -1.53 1.04
CA THR A 47 -6.33 -0.32 0.21
C THR A 47 -5.24 0.59 0.80
N PRO A 48 -4.78 1.63 0.07
CA PRO A 48 -3.97 2.70 0.66
C PRO A 48 -4.53 3.25 1.97
N LEU A 49 -5.86 3.43 2.09
CA LEU A 49 -6.50 3.87 3.33
C LEU A 49 -6.40 2.84 4.46
N THR A 50 -6.31 1.54 4.12
CA THR A 50 -6.02 0.49 5.12
C THR A 50 -4.63 0.69 5.71
N TYR A 51 -3.61 0.96 4.89
CA TYR A 51 -2.25 1.22 5.37
C TYR A 51 -2.16 2.51 6.19
N GLU A 52 -2.83 3.59 5.77
CA GLU A 52 -2.91 4.82 6.55
C GLU A 52 -3.53 4.57 7.93
N ARG A 53 -4.63 3.80 7.98
CA ARG A 53 -5.34 3.49 9.23
C ARG A 53 -4.51 2.64 10.19
N PHE A 54 -3.86 1.57 9.70
CA PHE A 54 -3.23 0.57 10.57
C PHE A 54 -1.73 0.77 10.80
N THR A 55 -1.05 1.41 9.85
CA THR A 55 0.42 1.59 9.91
C THR A 55 0.84 3.05 9.93
N HIS A 56 -0.10 3.98 9.73
CA HIS A 56 0.17 5.41 9.60
C HIS A 56 1.13 5.76 8.45
N ASN A 57 1.26 4.87 7.47
CA ASN A 57 2.02 5.16 6.25
C ASN A 57 1.26 6.20 5.43
N THR A 58 1.87 7.36 5.24
CA THR A 58 1.31 8.48 4.45
C THR A 58 0.97 8.02 3.04
N ASP A 59 -0.20 8.44 2.54
CA ASP A 59 -0.75 8.08 1.22
C ASP A 59 -0.85 6.55 0.98
N GLY A 60 -0.85 5.78 2.06
CA GLY A 60 -0.89 4.32 2.03
C GLY A 60 0.37 3.67 1.45
N ALA A 61 1.53 4.29 1.63
CA ALA A 61 2.80 3.78 1.13
C ALA A 61 3.05 2.32 1.57
N SER A 62 3.32 1.43 0.61
CA SER A 62 3.66 0.03 0.87
C SER A 62 5.11 -0.16 1.32
N SER A 63 5.94 0.84 1.10
CA SER A 63 7.30 0.97 1.61
C SER A 63 7.42 2.38 2.15
N ALA A 64 7.74 2.56 3.43
CA ALA A 64 7.64 3.87 4.11
C ALA A 64 8.27 5.04 3.34
N TRP A 65 9.27 4.75 2.51
CA TRP A 65 9.96 5.74 1.70
C TRP A 65 9.68 5.62 0.20
N SER A 66 9.85 6.76 -0.47
CA SER A 66 9.68 6.85 -1.91
C SER A 66 10.78 6.10 -2.67
N TRP A 67 10.39 5.24 -3.61
CA TRP A 67 11.28 4.68 -4.63
C TRP A 67 11.66 5.68 -5.73
N ASN A 68 11.16 6.92 -5.67
CA ASN A 68 11.54 7.94 -6.64
C ASN A 68 13.01 8.35 -6.41
N PRO A 69 13.92 8.11 -7.37
CA PRO A 69 15.34 8.41 -7.20
C PRO A 69 15.63 9.90 -7.01
N LYS A 70 14.71 10.78 -7.44
CA LYS A 70 14.79 12.24 -7.24
C LYS A 70 14.30 12.68 -5.85
N LYS A 71 13.68 11.79 -5.08
CA LYS A 71 13.17 12.03 -3.71
C LYS A 71 13.70 10.99 -2.72
N LYS A 72 14.96 10.57 -2.88
CA LYS A 72 15.61 9.65 -1.94
C LYS A 72 15.89 10.33 -0.60
N PHE A 73 15.68 9.60 0.49
CA PHE A 73 16.02 10.00 1.86
C PHE A 73 17.35 9.39 2.32
N TYR A 74 17.81 8.31 1.67
CA TYR A 74 19.12 7.70 1.87
C TYR A 74 20.17 8.24 0.90
N LYS A 75 21.44 8.22 1.32
CA LYS A 75 22.59 8.51 0.45
C LYS A 75 22.98 7.29 -0.38
N ASP A 76 22.91 6.12 0.23
CA ASP A 76 23.27 4.81 -0.29
C ASP A 76 22.08 3.86 -0.13
N THR A 77 21.67 3.20 -1.22
CA THR A 77 20.54 2.27 -1.28
C THR A 77 20.79 0.97 -0.52
N MET A 78 22.05 0.63 -0.24
CA MET A 78 22.44 -0.61 0.46
C MET A 78 22.76 -0.40 1.94
N SER A 79 22.76 0.85 2.41
CA SER A 79 23.01 1.16 3.82
C SER A 79 21.79 0.84 4.66
N VAL A 80 22.00 0.08 5.74
CA VAL A 80 20.98 -0.19 6.77
C VAL A 80 20.83 0.94 7.79
N ASN A 81 21.64 2.00 7.68
CA ASN A 81 21.65 3.13 8.61
C ASN A 81 21.15 4.41 7.92
N ILE A 82 20.08 5.01 8.47
CA ILE A 82 19.62 6.36 8.12
C ILE A 82 20.27 7.38 9.07
N ALA A 83 20.96 8.37 8.50
CA ALA A 83 21.43 9.52 9.28
C ALA A 83 20.28 10.50 9.55
N THR A 84 19.99 10.76 10.83
CA THR A 84 18.98 11.76 11.23
C THR A 84 19.64 13.09 11.61
N PRO A 85 18.95 14.24 11.43
CA PRO A 85 19.49 15.55 11.82
C PRO A 85 19.56 15.74 13.35
N VAL A 86 18.86 14.91 14.13
CA VAL A 86 18.87 14.95 15.59
C VAL A 86 19.96 14.02 16.13
N LYS A 87 20.81 14.54 17.02
CA LYS A 87 21.88 13.76 17.64
C LYS A 87 21.28 12.60 18.45
N LYS A 88 21.85 11.39 18.26
CA LYS A 88 21.47 10.16 18.98
C LYS A 88 20.01 9.72 18.76
N LEU A 89 19.37 10.18 17.69
CA LEU A 89 18.12 9.60 17.21
C LEU A 89 18.45 8.51 16.19
N TYR A 90 17.83 7.35 16.36
CA TYR A 90 18.02 6.19 15.49
C TYR A 90 16.66 5.76 14.95
N ILE A 91 16.63 5.33 13.69
CA ILE A 91 15.44 4.77 13.07
C ILE A 91 15.70 3.27 12.92
N GLY A 92 14.82 2.44 13.50
CA GLY A 92 14.92 0.98 13.44
C GLY A 92 13.58 0.39 12.98
N SER A 93 13.58 -0.23 11.81
CA SER A 93 12.39 -0.84 11.19
C SER A 93 12.82 -1.62 9.94
N CYS A 94 12.00 -2.56 9.45
CA CYS A 94 12.12 -3.09 8.09
C CYS A 94 11.88 -2.00 7.01
N TRP A 95 11.39 -0.85 7.45
CA TRP A 95 11.22 0.35 6.67
C TRP A 95 12.34 1.38 6.88
N ALA A 96 13.37 1.12 7.67
CA ALA A 96 14.51 2.02 7.83
C ALA A 96 15.56 1.79 6.74
#